data_AF-A0A6G8U3S3-F1
#
_entry.id   AF-A0A6G8U3S3-F1
#
_cell.length_a   1.000
_cell.length_b   1.000
_cell.length_c   1.000
_cell.angle_alpha   90.00
_cell.angle_beta   90.00
_cell.angle_gamma   90.00
#
_symmetry.space_group_name_H-M   'P 1'
#
loop_
_entity.id
_entity.type
_entity.pdbx_description
1 polymer ?
#
loop_
_entity_poly.entity_id
_entity_poly.type
_entity_poly.pdbx_seq_one_letter_code
_entity_poly.pdbx_strand_id
1 'polypeptide(L)'
;MAISLAERTEQLNTEQRLLVKADQDIEEGWQRIRNQEDRVRELMAGGHDTRQAERLVDLLKQTLVEWERHRVLIEQRIMYLRQEVEPGEPGG
;
A
#
# COMPACT_ATOMS: atom_id res chain seq x y z
N MET A 1 -15.46 -26.48 -1.98
CA MET A 1 -14.37 -27.30 -2.56
C MET A 1 -13.14 -27.06 -1.70
N ALA A 2 -12.38 -28.10 -1.35
CA ALA A 2 -11.11 -27.89 -0.65
C ALA A 2 -10.10 -27.29 -1.64
N ILE A 3 -9.53 -26.13 -1.31
CA ILE A 3 -8.46 -25.51 -2.10
C ILE A 3 -7.23 -26.40 -1.98
N SER A 4 -6.61 -26.72 -3.11
CA SER A 4 -5.41 -27.56 -3.16
C SER A 4 -4.18 -26.83 -2.64
N LEU A 5 -3.14 -27.58 -2.25
CA LEU A 5 -1.86 -27.01 -1.84
C LEU A 5 -1.24 -26.16 -2.97
N ALA A 6 -1.34 -26.62 -4.22
CA ALA A 6 -0.82 -25.88 -5.38
C ALA A 6 -1.51 -24.53 -5.57
N GLU A 7 -2.85 -24.49 -5.45
CA GLU A 7 -3.63 -23.25 -5.51
C GLU A 7 -3.28 -22.30 -4.35
N ARG A 8 -3.06 -22.81 -3.14
CA ARG A 8 -2.60 -22.00 -1.99
C ARG A 8 -1.22 -21.41 -2.20
N THR A 9 -0.28 -22.18 -2.76
CA THR A 9 1.06 -21.71 -3.11
C THR A 9 1.01 -20.62 -4.19
N GLU A 10 0.14 -20.77 -5.19
CA GLU A 10 -0.06 -19.73 -6.21
C GLU A 10 -0.66 -18.44 -5.64
N GLN A 11 -1.64 -18.56 -4.74
CA GLN A 11 -2.19 -17.42 -4.00
C GLN A 11 -1.08 -16.73 -3.19
N LEU A 12 -0.27 -17.49 -2.44
CA LEU A 12 0.83 -16.94 -1.65
C LEU A 12 1.82 -16.16 -2.51
N ASN A 13 2.23 -16.71 -3.65
CA ASN A 13 3.13 -16.04 -4.59
C ASN A 13 2.50 -14.77 -5.18
N THR A 14 1.19 -14.77 -5.41
CA THR A 14 0.46 -13.60 -5.92
C THR A 14 0.41 -12.48 -4.88
N GLU A 15 0.06 -12.80 -3.64
CA GLU A 15 0.02 -11.82 -2.55
C GLU A 15 1.41 -11.22 -2.29
N GLN A 16 2.48 -12.01 -2.35
CA GLN A 16 3.85 -11.50 -2.22
C GLN A 16 4.22 -10.49 -3.32
N ARG A 17 3.82 -10.74 -4.57
CA ARG A 17 4.02 -9.77 -5.67
C ARG A 17 3.18 -8.51 -5.46
N LEU A 18 1.95 -8.65 -4.97
CA LEU A 18 1.10 -7.51 -4.65
C LEU A 18 1.65 -6.67 -3.50
N LEU A 19 2.29 -7.29 -2.50
CA LEU A 19 2.94 -6.57 -1.41
C LEU A 19 4.09 -5.70 -1.92
N VAL A 20 4.98 -6.26 -2.74
CA VAL A 20 6.09 -5.50 -3.35
C VAL A 20 5.57 -4.32 -4.17
N LYS A 21 4.50 -4.53 -4.94
CA LYS A 21 3.86 -3.45 -5.69
C LYS A 21 3.27 -2.39 -4.76
N ALA A 22 2.57 -2.80 -3.70
CA ALA A 22 1.97 -1.88 -2.73
C ALA A 22 3.03 -1.02 -2.03
N ASP A 23 4.18 -1.61 -1.67
CA ASP A 23 5.33 -0.89 -1.13
C ASP A 23 5.80 0.22 -2.08
N GLN A 24 6.00 -0.12 -3.36
CA GLN A 24 6.41 0.84 -4.39
C GLN A 24 5.36 1.93 -4.61
N ASP A 25 4.08 1.56 -4.75
CA ASP A 25 2.99 2.51 -4.97
C ASP A 25 2.87 3.50 -3.81
N ILE A 26 3.08 3.05 -2.56
CA ILE A 26 3.09 3.90 -1.36
C ILE A 26 4.28 4.85 -1.35
N GLU A 27 5.49 4.39 -1.69
CA GLU A 27 6.68 5.24 -1.78
C GLU A 27 6.50 6.34 -2.84
N GLU A 28 6.03 5.97 -4.02
CA GLU A 28 5.69 6.93 -5.08
C GLU A 28 4.57 7.88 -4.65
N GLY A 29 3.58 7.40 -3.89
CA GLY A 29 2.52 8.18 -3.29
C GLY A 29 3.06 9.28 -2.36
N TRP A 30 3.97 8.91 -1.46
CA TRP A 30 4.65 9.85 -0.57
C TRP A 30 5.44 10.92 -1.35
N GLN A 31 6.17 10.51 -2.39
CA GLN A 31 6.91 11.47 -3.22
C GLN A 31 5.96 12.42 -3.97
N ARG A 32 4.83 11.92 -4.48
CA ARG A 32 3.81 12.76 -5.12
C ARG A 32 3.25 13.79 -4.14
N ILE A 33 2.94 13.40 -2.91
CA ILE A 33 2.42 14.32 -1.88
C ILE A 33 3.43 15.42 -1.59
N ARG A 34 4.71 15.08 -1.35
CA ARG A 34 5.78 16.07 -1.12
C ARG A 34 5.87 17.09 -2.26
N ASN A 35 5.88 16.60 -3.50
CA ASN A 35 5.92 17.47 -4.68
C ASN A 35 4.71 18.40 -4.77
N GLN A 36 3.51 17.94 -4.37
CA GLN A 36 2.32 18.79 -4.37
C GLN A 36 2.34 19.82 -3.24
N GLU A 37 2.83 19.45 -2.05
CA GLU A 37 3.03 20.40 -0.95
C GLU A 37 4.02 21.51 -1.33
N ASP A 38 5.12 21.16 -2.01
CA ASP A 38 6.09 22.14 -2.49
C ASP A 38 5.45 23.14 -3.47
N ARG A 39 4.67 22.64 -4.44
CA ARG A 39 3.91 23.48 -5.38
C ARG A 39 2.88 24.37 -4.69
N VAL A 40 2.20 23.87 -3.66
CA VAL A 40 1.28 24.69 -2.86
C VAL A 40 2.03 25.84 -2.21
N ARG A 41 3.21 25.58 -1.61
CA ARG A 41 4.02 26.65 -1.00
C ARG A 41 4.47 27.70 -2.01
N GLU A 42 4.85 27.28 -3.22
CA GLU A 42 5.19 28.20 -4.32
C GLU A 42 3.98 29.07 -4.72
N LEU A 43 2.80 28.48 -4.86
CA LEU A 43 1.57 29.21 -5.19
C LEU A 43 1.19 30.21 -4.10
N MET A 44 1.31 29.83 -2.83
CA MET A 44 1.07 30.72 -1.69
C MET A 44 2.03 31.90 -1.70
N ALA A 45 3.32 31.68 -1.95
CA ALA A 45 4.33 32.73 -2.05
C ALA A 45 4.06 33.70 -3.21
N GLY A 46 3.47 33.19 -4.30
CA GLY A 46 3.00 33.99 -5.43
C GLY A 46 1.69 34.77 -5.18
N GLY A 47 1.06 34.61 -4.01
CA GLY A 47 -0.19 35.27 -3.67
C GLY A 47 -1.43 34.69 -4.36
N HIS A 48 -1.35 33.46 -4.86
CA HIS A 48 -2.48 32.77 -5.49
C HIS A 48 -3.46 32.20 -4.45
N ASP A 49 -4.74 32.01 -4.82
CA ASP A 49 -5.68 31.24 -3.99
C ASP A 49 -5.34 29.74 -4.06
N THR A 50 -4.84 29.20 -2.95
CA THR A 50 -4.36 27.81 -2.84
C THR A 50 -5.38 26.85 -2.25
N ARG A 51 -6.59 27.30 -1.87
CA ARG A 51 -7.56 26.46 -1.15
C ARG A 51 -7.90 25.15 -1.86
N GLN A 52 -7.95 25.15 -3.20
CA GLN A 52 -8.23 23.92 -3.95
C GLN A 52 -7.02 22.98 -3.97
N ALA A 53 -5.82 23.53 -4.10
CA ALA A 53 -4.58 22.76 -4.13
C ALA A 53 -4.29 22.13 -2.75
N GLU A 54 -4.56 22.85 -1.66
CA GLU A 54 -4.50 22.31 -0.30
C GLU A 54 -5.48 21.15 -0.10
N ARG A 55 -6.73 21.30 -0.52
CA ARG A 55 -7.72 20.21 -0.46
C ARG A 55 -7.29 18.98 -1.25
N LEU A 56 -6.64 19.17 -2.39
CA LEU A 56 -6.10 18.07 -3.17
C LEU A 56 -5.00 17.33 -2.40
N VAL A 57 -4.06 18.06 -1.77
CA VAL A 57 -3.02 17.45 -0.93
C VAL A 57 -3.63 16.64 0.21
N ASP A 58 -4.64 17.19 0.88
CA ASP A 58 -5.32 16.48 1.97
C ASP A 58 -6.03 15.20 1.49
N LEU A 59 -6.68 15.25 0.33
CA LEU A 59 -7.30 14.07 -0.29
C LEU A 59 -6.26 13.00 -0.66
N LEU A 60 -5.10 13.42 -1.19
CA LEU A 60 -4.01 12.49 -1.51
C LEU A 60 -3.46 11.82 -0.25
N LYS A 61 -3.30 12.57 0.85
CA LYS A 61 -2.90 12.01 2.15
C LYS A 61 -3.90 10.99 2.68
N GLN A 62 -5.20 11.29 2.61
CA GLN A 62 -6.25 10.36 3.01
C GLN A 62 -6.24 9.09 2.16
N THR A 63 -6.04 9.24 0.84
CA THR A 63 -5.93 8.10 -0.08
C THR A 63 -4.73 7.23 0.25
N LEU A 64 -3.58 7.83 0.59
CA LEU A 64 -2.38 7.10 0.95
C LEU A 64 -2.56 6.28 2.24
N VAL A 65 -3.29 6.81 3.22
CA VAL A 65 -3.66 6.04 4.42
C VAL A 65 -4.47 4.80 4.06
N GLU A 66 -5.39 4.87 3.11
CA GLU A 66 -6.13 3.67 2.67
C GLU A 66 -5.24 2.66 1.94
N TRP A 67 -4.21 3.13 1.23
CA TRP A 67 -3.22 2.23 0.60
C TRP A 67 -2.36 1.53 1.66
N GLU A 68 -1.93 2.24 2.69
CA GLU A 68 -1.20 1.66 3.83
C GLU A 68 -2.05 0.62 4.57
N ARG A 69 -3.35 0.89 4.77
CA ARG A 69 -4.27 -0.09 5.33
C ARG A 69 -4.43 -1.32 4.45
N HIS A 70 -4.56 -1.12 3.14
CA HIS A 70 -4.66 -2.22 2.18
C HIS A 70 -3.38 -3.09 2.18
N ARG A 71 -2.21 -2.47 2.25
CA ARG A 71 -0.91 -3.16 2.40
C ARG A 71 -0.90 -4.09 3.61
N VAL A 72 -1.41 -3.64 4.77
CA VAL A 72 -1.51 -4.46 5.97
C VAL A 72 -2.42 -5.68 5.76
N LEU A 73 -3.52 -5.54 5.01
CA LEU A 73 -4.40 -6.67 4.68
C LEU A 73 -3.68 -7.72 3.82
N ILE A 74 -2.85 -7.28 2.87
CA ILE A 74 -2.02 -8.18 2.06
C ILE A 74 -1.04 -8.95 2.97
N GLU A 75 -0.37 -8.27 3.89
CA GLU A 75 0.54 -8.92 4.85
C GLU A 75 -0.16 -9.97 5.71
N GLN A 76 -1.34 -9.64 6.24
CA GLN A 76 -2.16 -10.59 7.00
C GLN A 76 -2.55 -11.81 6.17
N ARG A 77 -2.90 -11.60 4.89
CA ARG A 77 -3.23 -12.69 3.97
C ARG A 77 -2.02 -13.58 3.68
N ILE A 78 -0.84 -12.99 3.48
CA ILE A 78 0.42 -13.74 3.32
C ILE A 78 0.70 -14.59 4.55
N MET A 79 0.58 -14.03 5.77
CA MET A 79 0.80 -14.77 7.01
C MET A 79 -0.13 -15.97 7.12
N TYR A 80 -1.42 -15.78 6.82
CA TYR A 80 -2.40 -16.86 6.79
C TYR A 80 -2.02 -17.95 5.79
N LEU A 81 -1.69 -17.57 4.54
CA LEU A 81 -1.35 -18.52 3.48
C LEU A 81 -0.06 -19.28 3.76
N ARG A 82 0.94 -18.65 4.39
CA ARG A 82 2.16 -19.34 4.83
C ARG A 82 1.85 -20.48 5.81
N GLN A 83 0.98 -20.24 6.79
CA GLN A 83 0.56 -21.27 7.74
C GLN A 83 -0.18 -22.44 7.07
N GLU A 84 -0.92 -22.18 5.98
CA GLU A 84 -1.61 -23.23 5.23
C GLU A 84 -0.71 -24.02 4.27
N VAL A 85 0.38 -23.41 3.78
CA VAL A 85 1.34 -24.03 2.85
C VAL A 85 2.46 -24.76 3.60
N GLU A 86 2.83 -24.30 4.79
CA GLU A 86 3.81 -24.91 5.71
C GLU A 86 3.14 -25.50 6.96
N PRO A 87 2.21 -26.47 6.86
CA PRO A 87 1.66 -27.12 8.03
C PRO A 87 2.68 -28.13 8.58
N GLY A 88 3.76 -27.65 9.21
CA GLY A 88 4.67 -28.50 9.99
C GLY A 88 6.15 -28.11 9.98
N GLU A 89 6.54 -27.18 10.85
CA GLU A 89 7.68 -27.44 11.74
C GLU A 89 7.17 -27.40 13.18
N PRO A 90 6.88 -28.55 13.82
CA PRO A 90 7.04 -28.62 15.26
C PRO A 90 8.53 -28.50 15.54
N GLY A 91 8.92 -27.58 16.43
CA GLY A 91 10.33 -27.34 16.76
C GLY A 91 11.15 -28.61 16.91
N GLY A 92 12.29 -28.64 16.22
CA GLY A 92 13.39 -29.59 16.41
C GLY A 92 14.58 -28.89 17.03
#